data_AF-A0A928YQX5-F1
#
_entry.id   AF-A0A928YQX5-F1
#
_cell.length_a   1.000
_cell.length_b   1.000
_cell.length_c   1.000
_cell.angle_alpha   90.00
_cell.angle_beta   90.00
_cell.angle_gamma   90.00
#
_symmetry.space_group_name_H-M   'P 1'
#
loop_
_entity.id
_entity.type
_entity.pdbx_description
1 polymer ?
#
loop_
_entity_poly.entity_id
_entity_poly.type
_entity_poly.pdbx_seq_one_letter_code
_entity_poly.pdbx_strand_id
1 'polypeptide(L)'
;MMFLLSASNSFGQIDTNLVYEKADNIIRLIENNKIDSLLISSTDSIRCLPCNEVGLKQYINSKIFFTQRLQEIFTPNLIARLKNAEKLIVEESEPYPSYVVFYKIFGRDEIAFGHEGATFGIWLRSNEKLKFTAIETIP
;
A
#
# COMPACT_ATOMS: atom_id res chain seq x y z
N MET A 1 -16.21 -1.51 50.33
CA MET A 1 -15.22 -2.05 49.36
C MET A 1 -15.44 -1.31 48.06
N MET A 2 -14.56 -0.35 47.77
CA MET A 2 -14.69 0.62 46.67
C MET A 2 -14.13 -0.05 45.41
N PHE A 3 -15.00 -0.43 44.47
CA PHE A 3 -14.58 -0.98 43.18
C PHE A 3 -14.03 0.17 42.32
N LEU A 4 -12.72 0.15 42.12
CA LEU A 4 -12.01 1.01 41.18
C LEU A 4 -12.53 0.73 39.77
N LEU A 5 -13.16 1.74 39.16
CA LEU A 5 -13.46 1.77 37.73
C LEU A 5 -12.12 1.94 37.00
N SER A 6 -11.57 0.82 36.52
CA SER A 6 -10.48 0.83 35.55
C SER A 6 -11.00 1.49 34.27
N ALA A 7 -10.62 2.74 34.04
CA ALA A 7 -10.78 3.36 32.73
C ALA A 7 -9.84 2.62 31.77
N SER A 8 -10.38 1.65 31.04
CA SER A 8 -9.72 1.09 29.87
C SER A 8 -9.62 2.21 28.84
N ASN A 9 -8.42 2.80 28.73
CA ASN A 9 -8.05 3.56 27.54
C ASN A 9 -8.20 2.62 26.35
N SER A 10 -9.32 2.71 25.66
CA SER A 10 -9.48 2.16 24.32
C SER A 10 -8.44 2.87 23.46
N PHE A 11 -7.28 2.23 23.26
CA PHE A 11 -6.45 2.51 22.10
C PHE A 11 -7.36 2.29 20.90
N GLY A 12 -7.66 3.39 20.20
CA GLY A 12 -8.70 3.44 19.18
C GLY A 12 -8.52 2.32 18.17
N GLN A 13 -9.58 1.54 18.01
CA GLN A 13 -9.71 0.57 16.93
C GLN A 13 -9.44 1.31 15.62
N ILE A 14 -8.49 0.81 14.84
CA ILE A 14 -8.08 1.42 13.58
C ILE A 14 -9.28 1.48 12.66
N ASP A 15 -9.54 2.66 12.11
CA ASP A 15 -10.58 2.84 11.11
C ASP A 15 -10.11 2.20 9.80
N THR A 16 -10.50 0.94 9.59
CA THR A 16 -10.16 0.17 8.39
C THR A 16 -10.72 0.81 7.13
N ASN A 17 -11.84 1.54 7.21
CA ASN A 17 -12.39 2.27 6.08
C ASN A 17 -11.44 3.38 5.65
N LEU A 18 -10.88 4.12 6.61
CA LEU A 18 -9.88 5.15 6.32
C LEU A 18 -8.64 4.57 5.62
N VAL A 19 -8.18 3.38 6.02
CA VAL A 19 -7.03 2.71 5.39
C VAL A 19 -7.35 2.36 3.93
N TYR A 20 -8.53 1.79 3.66
CA TYR A 20 -8.98 1.51 2.29
C TYR A 20 -9.11 2.79 1.46
N GLU A 21 -9.77 3.82 1.98
CA GLU A 21 -9.94 5.11 1.30
C GLU A 21 -8.59 5.76 0.96
N LYS A 22 -7.61 5.65 1.85
CA LYS A 22 -6.26 6.16 1.59
C LYS A 22 -5.59 5.42 0.45
N ALA A 23 -5.61 4.09 0.46
CA ALA A 23 -4.98 3.30 -0.60
C ALA A 23 -5.69 3.50 -1.95
N ASP A 24 -7.02 3.56 -1.97
CA ASP A 24 -7.81 3.85 -3.17
C ASP A 24 -7.54 5.26 -3.70
N ASN A 25 -7.38 6.23 -2.80
CA ASN A 25 -7.00 7.58 -3.20
C ASN A 25 -5.60 7.62 -3.84
N ILE A 26 -4.62 6.84 -3.36
CA ILE A 26 -3.31 6.71 -4.01
C ILE A 26 -3.47 6.20 -5.44
N ILE A 27 -4.24 5.12 -5.64
CA ILE A 27 -4.54 4.58 -6.98
C ILE A 27 -5.16 5.64 -7.88
N ARG A 28 -6.15 6.38 -7.37
CA ARG A 28 -6.81 7.48 -8.10
C ARG A 28 -5.82 8.60 -8.47
N LEU A 29 -4.94 8.99 -7.56
CA LEU A 29 -3.93 10.03 -7.84
C LEU A 29 -2.93 9.56 -8.90
N ILE A 30 -2.53 8.29 -8.88
CA ILE A 30 -1.68 7.67 -9.90
C ILE A 30 -2.38 7.67 -11.27
N GLU A 31 -3.64 7.19 -11.33
CA GLU A 31 -4.45 7.16 -12.55
C GLU A 31 -4.58 8.56 -13.19
N ASN A 32 -4.71 9.59 -12.35
CA ASN A 32 -4.90 10.98 -12.81
C ASN A 32 -3.59 11.78 -12.90
N ASN A 33 -2.43 11.12 -12.81
CA ASN A 33 -1.10 11.73 -12.89
C ASN A 33 -0.93 12.95 -11.94
N LYS A 34 -1.46 12.87 -10.72
CA LYS A 34 -1.44 13.95 -9.72
C LYS A 34 -0.17 13.91 -8.86
N ILE A 35 0.97 14.14 -9.48
CA ILE A 35 2.31 13.97 -8.86
C ILE A 35 2.49 14.80 -7.59
N ASP A 36 2.09 16.07 -7.57
CA ASP A 36 2.24 16.92 -6.38
C ASP A 36 1.42 16.39 -5.19
N SER A 37 0.21 15.91 -5.46
CA SER A 37 -0.63 15.28 -4.43
C SER A 37 -0.03 13.97 -3.95
N LEU A 38 0.56 13.17 -4.86
CA LEU A 38 1.26 11.94 -4.51
C LEU A 38 2.43 12.23 -3.56
N LEU A 39 3.27 13.23 -3.88
CA LEU A 39 4.38 13.66 -3.04
C LEU A 39 3.93 14.08 -1.64
N ILE A 40 2.85 14.85 -1.51
CA ILE A 40 2.29 15.25 -0.22
C ILE A 40 1.76 14.04 0.57
N SER A 41 1.14 13.08 -0.12
CA SER A 41 0.54 11.88 0.49
C SER A 41 1.53 10.74 0.77
N SER A 42 2.83 10.96 0.55
CA SER A 42 3.86 9.92 0.61
C SER A 42 4.97 10.27 1.60
N THR A 43 5.75 9.25 1.95
CA THR A 43 7.04 9.43 2.62
C THR A 43 8.09 9.93 1.63
N ASP A 44 9.22 10.44 2.14
CA ASP A 44 10.29 11.01 1.30
C ASP A 44 10.99 9.95 0.43
N SER A 45 10.92 8.69 0.84
CA SER A 45 11.35 7.53 0.06
C SER A 45 10.24 6.47 0.01
N ILE A 46 10.11 5.81 -1.14
CA ILE A 46 9.18 4.71 -1.39
C ILE A 46 9.99 3.43 -1.53
N ARG A 47 9.64 2.40 -0.76
CA ARG A 47 10.20 1.07 -0.95
C ARG A 47 9.50 0.37 -2.12
N CYS A 48 10.25 -0.02 -3.15
CA CYS A 48 9.71 -0.66 -4.34
C CYS A 48 10.23 -2.10 -4.48
N LEU A 49 9.46 -3.09 -3.98
CA LEU A 49 9.82 -4.49 -4.15
C LEU A 49 9.75 -4.96 -5.63
N PRO A 50 8.77 -4.53 -6.45
CA PRO A 50 8.69 -4.92 -7.86
C PRO A 50 9.79 -4.31 -8.74
N CYS A 51 10.55 -3.32 -8.26
CA CYS A 51 11.57 -2.64 -9.05
C CYS A 51 12.86 -3.48 -9.28
N ASN A 52 12.93 -4.72 -8.77
CA ASN A 52 14.13 -5.58 -8.81
C ASN A 52 15.40 -4.92 -8.22
N GLU A 53 15.24 -3.92 -7.36
CA GLU A 53 16.35 -3.27 -6.66
C GLU A 53 16.65 -4.02 -5.35
N VAL A 54 17.93 -4.20 -5.01
CA VAL A 54 18.38 -4.98 -3.84
C VAL A 54 19.09 -4.11 -2.80
N GLY A 55 18.98 -4.50 -1.52
CA GLY A 55 19.59 -3.78 -0.40
C GLY A 55 19.00 -2.37 -0.22
N LEU A 56 19.84 -1.39 0.09
CA LEU A 56 19.42 0.01 0.30
C LEU A 56 18.76 0.65 -0.93
N LYS A 57 19.01 0.11 -2.14
CA LYS A 57 18.41 0.62 -3.38
C LYS A 57 16.90 0.43 -3.41
N GLN A 58 16.35 -0.51 -2.63
CA GLN A 58 14.89 -0.70 -2.56
C GLN A 58 14.12 0.57 -2.20
N TYR A 59 14.75 1.52 -1.48
CA TYR A 59 14.15 2.81 -1.16
C TYR A 59 14.53 3.87 -2.19
N ILE A 60 13.54 4.30 -2.96
CA ILE A 60 13.69 5.27 -4.03
C ILE A 60 13.15 6.60 -3.52
N ASN A 61 13.86 7.70 -3.74
CA ASN A 61 13.31 9.03 -3.44
C ASN A 61 11.93 9.20 -4.11
N SER A 62 10.92 9.68 -3.38
CA SER A 62 9.54 9.68 -3.87
C SER A 62 9.35 10.46 -5.17
N LYS A 63 10.08 11.57 -5.36
CA LYS A 63 10.09 12.31 -6.63
C LYS A 63 10.61 11.47 -7.78
N ILE A 64 11.72 10.75 -7.58
CA ILE A 64 12.28 9.85 -8.59
C ILE A 64 11.29 8.70 -8.88
N PHE A 65 10.73 8.10 -7.83
CA PHE A 65 9.74 7.03 -7.96
C PHE A 65 8.56 7.48 -8.82
N PHE A 66 7.93 8.62 -8.50
CA PHE A 66 6.74 9.09 -9.21
C PHE A 66 7.01 9.58 -10.63
N THR A 67 8.20 10.12 -10.91
CA THR A 67 8.50 10.69 -12.23
C THR A 67 9.17 9.70 -13.19
N GLN A 68 9.84 8.66 -12.68
CA GLN A 68 10.65 7.76 -13.51
C GLN A 68 10.23 6.29 -13.42
N ARG A 69 9.73 5.83 -12.27
CA ARG A 69 9.45 4.39 -12.03
C ARG A 69 7.98 4.05 -12.10
N LEU A 70 7.10 4.98 -11.73
CA LEU A 70 5.67 4.75 -11.56
C LEU A 70 5.03 4.11 -12.80
N GLN A 71 5.37 4.60 -13.99
CA GLN A 71 4.77 4.15 -15.26
C GLN A 71 5.19 2.72 -15.65
N GLU A 72 6.35 2.26 -15.20
CA GLU A 72 6.82 0.88 -15.45
C GLU A 72 6.00 -0.13 -14.64
N ILE A 73 5.36 0.31 -13.55
CA ILE A 73 4.65 -0.54 -12.59
C ILE A 73 3.14 -0.41 -12.76
N PHE A 74 2.62 0.82 -12.68
CA PHE A 74 1.19 1.11 -12.71
C PHE A 74 0.68 1.24 -14.15
N THR A 75 0.67 0.11 -14.84
CA THR A 75 0.07 0.02 -16.18
C THR A 75 -1.45 0.27 -16.14
N PRO A 76 -2.07 0.73 -17.23
CA PRO A 76 -3.54 0.90 -17.28
C PRO A 76 -4.31 -0.38 -16.91
N ASN A 77 -3.81 -1.55 -17.30
CA ASN A 77 -4.39 -2.84 -16.94
C ASN A 77 -4.31 -3.12 -15.43
N LEU A 78 -3.16 -2.84 -14.81
CA LEU A 78 -3.02 -2.97 -13.35
C LEU A 78 -3.99 -2.04 -12.62
N ILE A 79 -4.07 -0.76 -13.02
CA ILE A 79 -4.98 0.22 -12.42
C ILE A 79 -6.44 -0.26 -12.51
N ALA A 80 -6.86 -0.76 -13.67
CA ALA A 80 -8.22 -1.28 -13.87
C ALA A 80 -8.53 -2.48 -12.94
N ARG A 81 -7.54 -3.36 -12.74
CA ARG A 81 -7.66 -4.50 -11.80
C ARG A 81 -7.75 -4.01 -10.35
N LEU A 82 -6.85 -3.14 -9.92
CA LEU A 82 -6.81 -2.61 -8.55
C LEU A 82 -8.13 -1.94 -8.13
N LYS A 83 -8.77 -1.20 -9.05
CA LYS A 83 -10.05 -0.52 -8.79
C LYS A 83 -11.22 -1.47 -8.49
N ASN A 84 -11.15 -2.71 -8.98
CA ASN A 84 -12.22 -3.71 -8.84
C ASN A 84 -11.81 -4.92 -8.00
N ALA A 85 -10.59 -4.94 -7.49
CA ALA A 85 -10.04 -6.08 -6.77
C ALA A 85 -10.72 -6.27 -5.41
N GLU A 86 -10.84 -7.52 -5.01
CA GLU A 86 -11.03 -7.88 -3.60
C GLU A 86 -9.81 -7.43 -2.80
N LYS A 87 -10.05 -6.87 -1.61
CA LYS A 87 -9.01 -6.22 -0.79
C LYS A 87 -8.98 -6.78 0.62
N LEU A 88 -7.79 -6.82 1.18
CA LEU A 88 -7.46 -7.27 2.53
C LEU A 88 -6.53 -6.24 3.17
N ILE A 89 -6.72 -5.94 4.45
CA ILE A 89 -5.76 -5.17 5.25
C ILE A 89 -4.97 -6.10 6.16
N VAL A 90 -3.66 -5.92 6.17
CA VAL A 90 -2.74 -6.54 7.13
C VAL A 90 -1.98 -5.43 7.85
N GLU A 91 -1.73 -5.62 9.15
CA GLU A 91 -0.84 -4.77 9.91
C GLU A 91 0.57 -5.39 9.93
N GLU A 92 1.57 -4.59 9.57
CA GLU A 92 2.96 -4.98 9.51
C GLU A 92 3.79 -4.10 10.44
N SER A 93 4.64 -4.71 11.25
CA SER A 93 5.49 -4.00 12.21
C SER A 93 6.85 -3.61 11.64
N GLU A 94 7.33 -4.31 10.61
CA GLU A 94 8.67 -4.14 10.04
C GLU A 94 8.64 -3.75 8.55
N PRO A 95 9.60 -2.93 8.08
CA PRO A 95 10.63 -2.25 8.88
C PRO A 95 10.07 -1.05 9.68
N TYR A 96 8.83 -0.65 9.40
CA TYR A 96 8.12 0.39 10.14
C TYR A 96 6.64 -0.02 10.29
N PRO A 97 5.98 0.36 11.40
CA PRO A 97 4.56 0.15 11.58
C PRO A 97 3.74 0.69 10.39
N SER A 98 3.04 -0.21 9.71
CA SER A 98 2.33 0.05 8.47
C SER A 98 1.06 -0.79 8.36
N TYR A 99 0.07 -0.26 7.64
CA TYR A 99 -1.01 -1.09 7.10
C TYR A 99 -0.72 -1.38 5.64
N VAL A 100 -0.90 -2.62 5.24
CA VAL A 100 -0.78 -3.04 3.85
C VAL A 100 -2.17 -3.36 3.34
N VAL A 101 -2.58 -2.68 2.26
CA VAL A 101 -3.77 -3.03 1.52
C VAL A 101 -3.37 -3.94 0.38
N PHE A 102 -3.70 -5.23 0.48
CA PHE A 102 -3.49 -6.22 -0.56
C PHE A 102 -4.69 -6.26 -1.48
N TYR A 103 -4.43 -6.10 -2.77
CA TYR A 103 -5.40 -6.20 -3.86
C TYR A 103 -5.15 -7.50 -4.60
N LYS A 104 -6.15 -8.36 -4.70
CA LYS A 104 -6.06 -9.56 -5.53
C LYS A 104 -6.11 -9.18 -7.00
N ILE A 105 -4.96 -9.23 -7.68
CA ILE A 105 -4.82 -8.79 -9.07
C ILE A 105 -4.89 -9.94 -10.08
N PHE A 106 -4.59 -11.17 -9.65
CA PHE A 106 -4.80 -12.39 -10.42
C PHE A 106 -5.32 -13.52 -9.52
N GLY A 107 -6.29 -14.27 -10.02
CA GLY A 107 -6.78 -15.50 -9.40
C GLY A 107 -5.91 -16.71 -9.74
N ARG A 108 -6.18 -17.81 -9.04
CA ARG A 108 -5.58 -19.12 -9.35
C ARG A 108 -5.85 -19.50 -10.81
N ASP A 109 -4.84 -20.01 -11.48
CA ASP A 109 -4.87 -20.47 -12.87
C ASP A 109 -5.19 -19.38 -13.91
N GLU A 110 -5.31 -18.11 -13.50
CA GLU A 110 -5.65 -17.00 -14.41
C GLU A 110 -4.48 -16.63 -15.33
N ILE A 111 -3.25 -16.70 -14.81
CA ILE A 111 -2.04 -16.42 -15.58
C ILE A 111 -1.62 -17.67 -16.38
N ALA A 112 -1.57 -18.82 -15.72
CA ALA A 112 -1.26 -20.12 -16.30
C ALA A 112 -1.75 -21.24 -15.38
N PHE A 113 -2.05 -22.41 -15.93
CA PHE A 113 -2.43 -23.58 -15.13
C PHE A 113 -1.34 -23.94 -14.11
N GLY A 114 -1.72 -24.10 -12.85
CA GLY A 114 -0.85 -24.31 -11.71
C GLY A 114 -0.38 -23.04 -11.01
N HIS A 115 -0.72 -21.83 -11.51
CA HIS A 115 -0.32 -20.57 -10.88
C HIS A 115 -1.27 -20.19 -9.72
N GLU A 116 -0.72 -19.79 -8.57
CA GLU A 116 -1.51 -19.53 -7.35
C GLU A 116 -2.33 -18.23 -7.42
N GLY A 117 -1.78 -17.22 -8.07
CA GLY A 117 -2.46 -15.96 -8.36
C GLY A 117 -1.45 -14.84 -8.37
N ALA A 118 -1.86 -13.64 -7.99
CA ALA A 118 -0.95 -12.65 -7.46
C ALA A 118 -1.75 -11.57 -6.73
N THR A 119 -1.12 -10.98 -5.74
CA THR A 119 -1.63 -9.83 -5.01
C THR A 119 -0.67 -8.65 -5.14
N PHE A 120 -1.21 -7.44 -5.11
CA PHE A 120 -0.45 -6.20 -5.11
C PHE A 120 -0.66 -5.49 -3.79
N GLY A 121 0.41 -5.16 -3.07
CA GLY A 121 0.34 -4.48 -1.78
C GLY A 121 0.63 -2.99 -1.91
N ILE A 122 -0.21 -2.15 -1.31
CA ILE A 122 0.06 -0.72 -1.07
C ILE A 122 0.27 -0.53 0.43
N TRP A 123 1.45 -0.08 0.81
CA TRP A 123 1.83 0.14 2.21
C TRP A 123 1.59 1.57 2.63
N LEU A 124 0.90 1.74 3.75
CA LEU A 124 0.55 3.01 4.39
C LEU A 124 1.15 3.06 5.79
N ARG A 125 2.07 3.99 6.02
CA ARG A 125 2.81 4.11 7.27
C ARG A 125 1.89 4.62 8.41
N SER A 126 1.69 3.80 9.44
CA SER A 126 0.67 4.04 10.46
C SER A 126 1.01 5.22 11.38
N ASN A 127 2.29 5.41 11.71
CA ASN A 127 2.78 6.53 12.51
C ASN A 127 2.92 7.86 11.74
N GLU A 128 2.67 7.86 10.42
CA GLU A 128 2.79 9.03 9.55
C GLU A 128 1.47 9.37 8.84
N LYS A 129 0.35 9.29 9.56
CA LYS A 129 -0.99 9.65 9.02
C LYS A 129 -1.34 8.87 7.74
N LEU A 130 -0.94 7.60 7.68
CA LEU A 130 -1.18 6.71 6.53
C LEU A 130 -0.53 7.21 5.24
N LYS A 131 0.68 7.79 5.33
CA LYS A 131 1.47 8.13 4.15
C LYS A 131 1.85 6.88 3.36
N PHE A 132 1.75 6.96 2.04
CA PHE A 132 2.20 5.92 1.14
C PHE A 132 3.72 5.76 1.23
N THR A 133 4.18 4.53 1.50
CA THR A 133 5.59 4.27 1.80
C THR A 133 6.19 3.11 1.02
N ALA A 134 5.39 2.17 0.51
CA ALA A 134 5.92 1.04 -0.22
C ALA A 134 4.89 0.39 -1.14
N ILE A 135 5.40 -0.38 -2.11
CA ILE A 135 4.63 -1.31 -2.92
C ILE A 135 5.29 -2.67 -2.95
N GLU A 136 4.48 -3.70 -3.05
CA GLU A 136 4.93 -5.07 -3.27
C GLU A 136 3.99 -5.88 -4.16
N THR A 137 4.49 -7.02 -4.60
CA THR A 137 3.71 -8.01 -5.33
C THR A 137 4.06 -9.38 -4.77
N ILE A 138 3.04 -10.15 -4.41
CA ILE A 138 3.19 -11.50 -3.86
C ILE A 138 2.51 -12.47 -4.84
N PRO A 139 3.19 -13.55 -5.28
CA PRO A 139 2.60 -14.61 -6.10
C PRO A 139 1.41 -15.32 -5.44
#